data_AF-A0A7C1JHQ2-F1
#
_entry.id   AF-A0A7C1JHQ2-F1
#
_cell.length_a   1.000
_cell.length_b   1.000
_cell.length_c   1.000
_cell.angle_alpha   90.00
_cell.angle_beta   90.00
_cell.angle_gamma   90.00
#
_symmetry.space_group_name_H-M   'P 1'
#
loop_
_entity.id
_entity.type
_entity.pdbx_description
1 polymer ?
#
loop_
_entity_poly.entity_id
_entity_poly.type
_entity_poly.pdbx_seq_one_letter_code
_entity_poly.pdbx_strand_id
1 'polypeptide(L)'
;MPQEDFPTSRLLGWKELGEEVKALREVLGEPFILATNRNILSEVAFYGKAFPRVYQYGGKNSQFKLWGGLKEEKGKDALIVLGSNKKLPSEIERNFSKCTFLKEFQVVKKDLRIKSFSLYFCEDLKGL
;
A
#
# COMPACT_ATOMS: atom_id res chain seq x y z
N MET A 1 -12.66 25.40 5.18
CA MET A 1 -11.44 24.63 4.86
C MET A 1 -11.84 23.17 4.68
N PRO A 2 -11.47 22.52 3.56
CA PRO A 2 -11.53 21.07 3.44
C PRO A 2 -10.94 20.37 4.66
N GLN A 3 -11.57 19.27 5.13
CA GLN A 3 -11.07 18.53 6.29
C GLN A 3 -9.63 18.06 6.08
N GLU A 4 -9.22 17.77 4.85
CA GLU A 4 -7.86 17.34 4.47
C GLU A 4 -6.76 18.38 4.82
N ASP A 5 -7.11 19.66 4.95
CA ASP A 5 -6.16 20.76 5.21
C ASP A 5 -5.85 20.94 6.72
N PHE A 6 -6.58 20.27 7.61
CA PHE A 6 -6.31 20.35 9.05
C PHE A 6 -5.09 19.50 9.43
N PRO A 7 -4.20 20.01 10.31
CA PRO A 7 -3.03 19.25 10.77
C PRO A 7 -3.38 17.89 11.37
N THR A 8 -4.53 17.80 12.05
CA THR A 8 -5.04 16.56 12.68
C THR A 8 -5.50 15.51 11.68
N SER A 9 -5.84 15.90 10.44
CA SER A 9 -6.22 14.96 9.38
C SER A 9 -5.06 14.08 8.92
N ARG A 10 -3.83 14.41 9.31
CA ARG A 10 -2.67 13.52 9.18
C ARG A 10 -2.77 12.26 10.04
N LEU A 11 -3.58 12.25 11.09
CA LEU A 11 -3.71 11.14 12.04
C LEU A 11 -4.93 10.25 11.77
N LEU A 12 -5.81 10.65 10.85
CA LEU A 12 -7.10 9.99 10.60
C LEU A 12 -7.05 9.10 9.37
N GLY A 13 -7.84 8.02 9.33
CA GLY A 13 -7.99 7.16 8.14
C GLY A 13 -6.97 6.03 7.97
N TRP A 14 -5.96 5.96 8.84
CA TRP A 14 -4.94 4.91 8.78
C TRP A 14 -5.45 3.55 9.24
N LYS A 15 -6.31 3.54 10.26
CA LYS A 15 -6.94 2.32 10.76
C LYS A 15 -7.83 1.70 9.69
N GLU A 16 -8.65 2.53 9.05
CA GLU A 16 -9.57 2.14 7.98
C GLU A 16 -8.81 1.61 6.77
N LEU A 17 -7.70 2.25 6.38
CA LEU A 17 -6.80 1.72 5.34
C LEU A 17 -6.22 0.36 5.73
N GLY A 18 -5.76 0.21 6.98
CA GLY A 18 -5.19 -1.05 7.46
C GLY A 18 -6.21 -2.19 7.45
N GLU A 19 -7.43 -1.95 7.91
CA GLU A 19 -8.52 -2.93 7.89
C GLU A 19 -8.90 -3.33 6.45
N GLU A 20 -8.98 -2.38 5.54
CA GLU A 20 -9.22 -2.64 4.11
C GLU A 20 -8.09 -3.50 3.50
N VAL A 21 -6.83 -3.12 3.74
CA VAL A 21 -5.68 -3.90 3.27
C VAL A 21 -5.71 -5.31 3.84
N LYS A 22 -6.04 -5.48 5.12
CA LYS A 22 -6.17 -6.79 5.76
C LYS A 22 -7.23 -7.64 5.08
N ALA A 23 -8.42 -7.08 4.85
CA ALA A 23 -9.51 -7.79 4.19
C ALA A 23 -9.15 -8.21 2.75
N LEU A 24 -8.51 -7.32 1.99
CA LEU A 24 -8.04 -7.66 0.64
C LEU A 24 -6.97 -8.76 0.68
N ARG A 25 -6.05 -8.74 1.65
CA ARG A 25 -5.03 -9.79 1.77
C ARG A 25 -5.65 -11.15 2.06
N GLU A 26 -6.65 -11.21 2.94
CA GLU A 26 -7.36 -12.46 3.25
C GLU A 26 -8.06 -13.05 2.01
N VAL A 27 -8.65 -12.20 1.16
CA VAL A 27 -9.35 -12.63 -0.06
C VAL A 27 -8.38 -12.98 -1.20
N LEU A 28 -7.25 -12.28 -1.31
CA LEU A 28 -6.30 -12.43 -2.42
C LEU A 28 -5.18 -13.44 -2.14
N GLY A 29 -5.26 -14.21 -1.05
CA GLY A 29 -4.27 -15.25 -0.74
C GLY A 29 -2.98 -14.73 -0.11
N GLU A 30 -3.08 -13.75 0.78
CA GLU A 30 -1.97 -13.16 1.55
C GLU A 30 -0.82 -12.60 0.68
N PRO A 31 -1.08 -11.71 -0.30
CA PRO A 31 -0.02 -11.02 -1.01
C PRO A 31 0.84 -10.18 -0.06
N PHE A 32 2.10 -9.95 -0.43
CA PHE A 32 2.93 -8.98 0.27
C PHE A 32 2.50 -7.55 -0.05
N ILE A 33 2.87 -6.61 0.82
CA ILE A 33 2.56 -5.20 0.61
C ILE A 33 3.77 -4.48 0.02
N LEU A 34 3.52 -3.69 -1.02
CA LEU A 34 4.50 -2.80 -1.61
C LEU A 34 3.95 -1.37 -1.65
N ALA A 35 4.77 -0.38 -1.31
CA ALA A 35 4.43 1.02 -1.52
C ALA A 35 5.68 1.87 -1.74
N THR A 36 5.49 3.07 -2.30
CA THR A 36 6.57 4.05 -2.49
C THR A 36 6.70 5.02 -1.33
N ASN A 37 5.68 5.12 -0.48
CA ASN A 37 5.63 6.05 0.65
C ASN A 37 5.80 5.30 1.98
N ARG A 38 6.86 5.62 2.71
CA ARG A 38 7.17 5.04 4.03
C ARG A 38 6.02 5.21 5.03
N ASN A 39 5.34 6.35 5.04
CA ASN A 39 4.25 6.59 5.99
C ASN A 39 3.10 5.62 5.73
N ILE A 40 2.74 5.37 4.48
CA ILE A 40 1.72 4.36 4.13
C ILE A 40 2.15 2.99 4.64
N LEU A 41 3.40 2.59 4.45
CA LEU A 41 3.91 1.29 4.91
C LEU A 41 3.87 1.14 6.42
N SER A 42 4.29 2.16 7.18
CA SER A 42 4.25 2.12 8.64
C SER A 42 2.83 1.84 9.16
N GLU A 43 1.85 2.56 8.60
CA GLU A 43 0.46 2.46 9.03
C GLU A 43 -0.16 1.13 8.60
N VAL A 44 0.09 0.68 7.37
CA VAL A 44 -0.40 -0.63 6.87
C VAL A 44 0.25 -1.80 7.61
N ALA A 45 1.55 -1.72 7.91
CA ALA A 45 2.25 -2.75 8.68
C ALA A 45 1.64 -2.90 10.08
N PHE A 46 1.29 -1.77 10.72
CA PHE A 46 0.70 -1.74 12.05
C PHE A 46 -0.77 -2.17 12.05
N TYR A 47 -1.63 -1.46 11.33
CA TYR A 47 -3.08 -1.70 11.35
C TYR A 47 -3.53 -2.88 10.49
N GLY A 48 -2.86 -3.11 9.35
CA GLY A 48 -3.19 -4.19 8.42
C GLY A 48 -2.59 -5.55 8.79
N LYS A 49 -1.82 -5.62 9.89
CA LYS A 49 -1.11 -6.82 10.35
C LYS A 49 -0.30 -7.52 9.25
N ALA A 50 0.25 -6.72 8.33
CA ALA A 50 0.98 -7.22 7.16
C ALA A 50 2.48 -7.42 7.42
N PHE A 51 2.97 -7.07 8.61
CA PHE A 51 4.36 -7.34 9.00
C PHE A 51 4.61 -8.85 9.13
N PRO A 52 5.75 -9.38 8.63
CA PRO A 52 6.90 -8.68 8.07
C PRO A 52 6.87 -8.46 6.54
N ARG A 53 5.83 -8.89 5.83
CA ARG A 53 5.75 -8.86 4.35
C ARG A 53 5.31 -7.49 3.82
N VAL A 54 6.03 -6.44 4.21
CA VAL A 54 5.80 -5.03 3.87
C VAL A 54 7.11 -4.38 3.38
N TYR A 55 7.13 -3.91 2.13
CA TYR A 55 8.37 -3.46 1.49
C TYR A 55 8.23 -2.09 0.86
N GLN A 56 9.31 -1.31 0.90
CA GLN A 56 9.37 -0.01 0.25
C GLN A 56 10.09 -0.10 -1.09
N TYR A 57 9.40 0.32 -2.16
CA TYR A 57 10.04 0.55 -3.46
C TYR A 57 10.51 1.99 -3.59
N GLY A 58 11.80 2.17 -3.91
CA GLY A 58 12.42 3.49 -4.04
C GLY A 58 12.52 4.28 -2.71
N GLY A 59 12.99 5.53 -2.81
CA GLY A 59 13.15 6.43 -1.66
C GLY A 59 14.45 6.24 -0.86
N LYS A 60 14.63 7.08 0.18
CA LYS A 60 15.77 7.01 1.10
C LYS A 60 15.75 5.70 1.89
N ASN A 61 16.93 5.22 2.30
CA ASN A 61 17.06 3.99 3.09
C ASN A 61 16.16 4.06 4.34
N SER A 62 15.21 3.13 4.43
CA SER A 62 14.25 2.99 5.53
C SER A 62 14.31 1.57 6.09
N GLN A 63 13.73 1.36 7.28
CA GLN A 63 13.61 0.03 7.89
C GLN A 63 12.97 -1.01 6.95
N PHE A 64 11.97 -0.61 6.13
CA PHE A 64 11.31 -1.49 5.17
C PHE A 64 12.18 -1.89 3.97
N LYS A 65 13.27 -1.15 3.71
CA LYS A 65 14.28 -1.50 2.72
C LYS A 65 15.40 -2.34 3.35
N LEU A 66 15.70 -2.08 4.62
CA LEU A 66 16.75 -2.76 5.40
C LEU A 66 16.34 -4.12 5.94
N TRP A 67 15.05 -4.35 6.17
CA TRP A 67 14.53 -5.65 6.62
C TRP A 67 14.73 -6.77 5.59
N GLY A 68 15.24 -6.48 4.39
CA GLY A 68 15.53 -7.49 3.37
C GLY A 68 14.24 -8.12 2.84
N GLY A 69 14.34 -9.29 2.21
CA GLY A 69 13.16 -10.13 1.93
C GLY A 69 12.40 -9.87 0.63
N LEU A 70 12.45 -8.68 0.00
CA LEU A 70 11.72 -8.48 -1.27
C LEU A 70 12.19 -9.45 -2.38
N LYS A 71 13.46 -9.84 -2.37
CA LYS A 71 14.00 -10.88 -3.28
C LYS A 71 13.39 -12.26 -3.03
N GLU A 72 12.99 -12.56 -1.78
CA GLU A 72 12.33 -13.80 -1.38
C GLU A 72 10.84 -13.84 -1.76
N GLU A 73 10.31 -12.70 -2.21
CA GLU A 73 8.95 -12.57 -2.73
C GLU A 73 8.87 -12.82 -4.24
N LYS A 74 9.97 -13.19 -4.89
CA LYS A 74 9.96 -13.60 -6.30
C LYS A 74 8.95 -14.73 -6.52
N GLY A 75 8.13 -14.61 -7.55
CA GLY A 75 7.05 -15.54 -7.87
C GLY A 75 5.78 -15.37 -7.03
N LYS A 76 5.73 -14.38 -6.12
CA LYS A 76 4.56 -14.10 -5.27
C LYS A 76 3.84 -12.84 -5.72
N ASP A 77 2.61 -12.71 -5.25
CA ASP A 77 1.73 -11.57 -5.58
C ASP A 77 1.88 -10.43 -4.59
N ALA A 78 1.63 -9.21 -5.07
CA ALA A 78 1.71 -7.97 -4.33
C ALA A 78 0.36 -7.24 -4.30
N LEU A 79 0.03 -6.71 -3.13
CA LEU A 79 -0.98 -5.66 -2.98
C LEU A 79 -0.22 -4.34 -2.82
N ILE A 80 -0.35 -3.48 -3.83
CA ILE A 80 0.37 -2.21 -3.90
C ILE A 80 -0.56 -1.09 -3.42
N VAL A 81 -0.05 -0.29 -2.47
CA VAL A 81 -0.80 0.82 -1.86
C VAL A 81 -0.11 2.14 -2.20
N LEU A 82 -0.79 3.00 -2.96
CA LEU A 82 -0.31 4.33 -3.34
C LEU A 82 -1.17 5.43 -2.75
N GLY A 83 -0.65 6.65 -2.71
CA GLY A 83 -1.46 7.82 -2.34
C GLY A 83 -2.58 8.10 -3.36
N SER A 84 -3.51 8.96 -2.99
CA SER A 84 -4.67 9.39 -3.78
C SER A 84 -4.39 9.61 -5.27
N ASN A 85 -5.22 9.00 -6.13
CA ASN A 85 -5.21 9.17 -7.59
C ASN A 85 -3.83 8.93 -8.24
N LYS A 86 -2.98 8.09 -7.64
CA LYS A 86 -1.67 7.77 -8.19
C LYS A 86 -1.77 6.56 -9.11
N LYS A 87 -1.28 6.73 -10.34
CA LYS A 87 -1.02 5.62 -11.24
C LYS A 87 0.16 4.79 -10.74
N LEU A 88 0.09 3.48 -11.00
CA LEU A 88 1.20 2.59 -10.74
C LEU A 88 2.44 3.02 -11.57
N PRO A 89 3.62 3.23 -10.96
CA PRO A 89 4.83 3.53 -11.70
C PRO A 89 5.21 2.37 -12.63
N SER A 90 5.54 2.69 -13.89
CA SER A 90 5.89 1.68 -14.90
C SER A 90 7.13 0.84 -14.54
N GLU A 91 8.04 1.39 -13.74
CA GLU A 91 9.19 0.66 -13.18
C GLU A 91 8.75 -0.44 -12.22
N ILE A 92 7.67 -0.25 -11.46
CA ILE A 92 7.12 -1.32 -10.61
C ILE A 92 6.32 -2.29 -11.47
N GLU A 93 5.44 -1.78 -12.34
CA GLU A 93 4.53 -2.59 -13.14
C GLU A 93 5.25 -3.63 -14.02
N ARG A 94 6.35 -3.24 -14.67
CA ARG A 94 7.14 -4.13 -15.56
C ARG A 94 7.77 -5.32 -14.87
N ASN A 95 7.86 -5.27 -13.54
CA ASN A 95 8.44 -6.32 -12.72
C ASN A 95 7.43 -7.40 -12.31
N PHE A 96 6.16 -7.26 -12.71
CA PHE A 96 5.11 -8.26 -12.48
C PHE A 96 4.64 -8.87 -13.79
N SER A 97 3.92 -9.99 -13.71
CA SER A 97 3.24 -10.58 -14.87
C SER A 97 2.03 -9.77 -15.30
N LYS A 98 1.28 -9.25 -14.34
CA LYS A 98 0.12 -8.39 -14.58
C LYS A 98 -0.14 -7.52 -13.36
N CYS A 99 -0.60 -6.29 -13.58
CA CYS A 99 -1.11 -5.43 -12.52
C CYS A 99 -2.52 -4.98 -12.86
N THR A 100 -3.42 -5.10 -11.89
CA THR A 100 -4.83 -4.74 -11.99
C THR A 100 -5.14 -3.66 -10.96
N PHE A 101 -5.71 -2.54 -11.42
CA PHE A 101 -6.26 -1.55 -10.50
C PHE A 101 -7.49 -2.15 -9.82
N LEU A 102 -7.49 -2.20 -8.48
CA LEU A 102 -8.61 -2.70 -7.72
C LEU A 102 -9.64 -1.60 -7.49
N LYS A 103 -9.22 -0.52 -6.81
CA LYS A 103 -10.08 0.60 -6.46
C LYS A 103 -9.30 1.80 -5.94
N GLU A 104 -9.96 2.95 -5.96
CA GLU A 104 -9.60 4.11 -5.14
C GLU A 104 -10.33 3.97 -3.80
N PHE A 105 -9.61 3.61 -2.75
CA PHE A 105 -10.16 3.50 -1.40
C PHE A 105 -10.23 4.88 -0.76
N GLN A 106 -11.42 5.31 -0.37
CA GLN A 106 -11.65 6.60 0.27
C GLN A 106 -12.06 6.41 1.72
N VAL A 107 -11.39 7.14 2.61
CA VAL A 107 -11.82 7.26 4.01
C VAL A 107 -12.67 8.51 4.12
N VAL A 108 -13.94 8.32 4.44
CA VAL A 108 -14.93 9.39 4.62
C VAL A 108 -15.41 9.38 6.07
N LYS A 109 -15.51 10.56 6.69
CA LYS A 109 -16.07 10.73 8.03
C LYS A 109 -17.03 11.91 8.04
N LYS A 110 -18.30 11.65 8.40
CA LYS A 110 -19.38 12.67 8.40
C LYS A 110 -19.41 13.45 7.07
N ASP A 111 -19.44 12.71 5.96
CA ASP A 111 -19.47 13.22 4.58
C ASP A 111 -18.25 14.04 4.11
N LEU A 112 -17.20 14.10 4.94
CA LEU A 112 -15.94 14.73 4.59
C LEU A 112 -14.92 13.66 4.21
N ARG A 113 -14.37 13.78 2.99
CA ARG A 113 -13.22 12.99 2.56
C ARG A 113 -12.01 13.39 3.41
N ILE A 114 -11.36 12.39 4.01
CA ILE A 114 -10.23 12.56 4.91
C ILE A 114 -8.92 12.19 4.21
N LYS A 115 -8.93 11.04 3.53
CA LYS A 115 -7.80 10.47 2.78
C LYS A 115 -8.34 9.58 1.67
N SER A 116 -7.51 9.35 0.66
CA SER A 116 -7.72 8.24 -0.25
C SER A 116 -6.40 7.62 -0.72
N PHE A 117 -6.53 6.41 -1.26
CA PHE A 117 -5.43 5.56 -1.66
C PHE A 117 -5.81 4.80 -2.94
N SER A 118 -4.86 4.68 -3.85
CA SER A 118 -5.02 3.85 -5.04
C SER A 118 -4.46 2.46 -4.75
N LEU A 119 -5.29 1.43 -4.89
CA LEU A 119 -4.95 0.04 -4.60
C LEU A 119 -4.82 -0.77 -5.89
N TYR A 120 -3.73 -1.51 -6.00
CA TYR A 120 -3.44 -2.38 -7.14
C TYR A 120 -3.11 -3.79 -6.67
N PHE A 121 -3.57 -4.80 -7.38
CA PHE A 121 -3.11 -6.17 -7.24
C PHE A 121 -2.18 -6.51 -8.38
N CYS A 122 -0.97 -6.95 -8.07
CA CYS A 122 0.03 -7.33 -9.06
C CYS A 122 0.44 -8.78 -8.85
N GLU A 123 0.42 -9.53 -9.93
CA GLU A 123 0.60 -10.98 -9.93
C GLU A 123 2.03 -11.34 -10.34
N ASP A 124 2.59 -12.35 -9.67
CA ASP A 124 3.85 -13.00 -10.02
C ASP A 124 5.03 -12.03 -10.20
N LEU A 125 5.67 -11.67 -9.08
CA LEU A 125 6.87 -10.84 -9.08
C LEU A 125 8.02 -11.53 -9.83
N LYS A 126 8.44 -10.97 -10.96
CA LYS A 126 9.55 -11.46 -11.79
C LYS A 126 10.92 -11.07 -11.23
N GLY A 127 11.03 -9.90 -10.60
CA GLY A 127 12.22 -9.37 -9.93
C GLY A 127 12.13 -7.86 -9.74
N LEU A 128 12.72 -7.29 -8.70
CA LEU A 128 12.73 -5.85 -8.38
C LEU A 128 14.15 -5.38 -8.01
#